data_AF-A0A2M7WL74-F1
#
_entry.id   AF-A0A2M7WL74-F1
#
_cell.length_a   1.000
_cell.length_b   1.000
_cell.length_c   1.000
_cell.angle_alpha   90.00
_cell.angle_beta   90.00
_cell.angle_gamma   90.00
#
_symmetry.space_group_name_H-M   'P 1'
#
loop_
_entity.id
_entity.type
_entity.pdbx_description
1 polymer ?
#
loop_
_entity_poly.entity_id
_entity_poly.type
_entity_poly.pdbx_seq_one_letter_code
_entity_poly.pdbx_strand_id
1 'polypeptide(L)'
;MDIGTITATYNGLKKVKDIIKGLADLKLETTTMARINMAEKEVAEALDSIFQLREELFRLQSENNDLRQSIKERDDWDKRLEDYELVETDGGAIVYQSKSGLKHFLCPGCIEKKEAHILQDCRDTAGGFHCPGCHYSFNIKRPMGPIPPVFR
;
A
#
# COMPACT_ATOMS: atom_id res chain seq x y z
N MET A 1 20.83 0.41 -11.77
CA MET A 1 21.95 -0.24 -11.07
C MET A 1 21.34 -1.06 -9.95
N ASP A 2 21.58 -2.36 -9.90
CA ASP A 2 21.00 -3.22 -8.85
C ASP A 2 21.90 -3.26 -7.60
N ILE A 3 21.32 -3.72 -6.48
CA ILE A 3 22.03 -3.92 -5.21
C ILE A 3 23.24 -4.86 -5.38
N GLY A 4 23.17 -5.80 -6.32
CA GLY A 4 24.26 -6.75 -6.61
C GLY A 4 25.49 -6.05 -7.17
N THR A 5 25.28 -5.12 -8.09
CA THR A 5 26.33 -4.32 -8.74
C THR A 5 27.00 -3.40 -7.73
N ILE A 6 26.22 -2.77 -6.85
CA ILE A 6 26.75 -1.91 -5.79
C ILE A 6 27.55 -2.70 -4.76
N THR A 7 27.05 -3.88 -4.37
CA THR A 7 27.75 -4.78 -3.44
C THR A 7 29.04 -5.32 -4.04
N ALA A 8 29.03 -5.67 -5.32
CA ALA A 8 30.22 -6.11 -6.04
C ALA A 8 31.27 -5.00 -6.15
N THR A 9 30.86 -3.78 -6.50
CA THR A 9 31.75 -2.60 -6.58
C THR A 9 32.34 -2.26 -5.20
N TYR A 10 31.53 -2.28 -4.14
CA TYR A 10 31.99 -2.10 -2.77
C TYR A 10 33.06 -3.12 -2.37
N ASN A 11 32.79 -4.41 -2.61
CA ASN A 11 33.73 -5.49 -2.30
C ASN A 11 35.03 -5.38 -3.13
N GLY A 12 34.93 -4.94 -4.38
CA GLY A 12 36.09 -4.65 -5.24
C GLY A 12 36.95 -3.53 -4.68
N LEU A 13 36.34 -2.38 -4.37
CA LEU A 13 37.05 -1.23 -3.79
C LEU A 13 37.63 -1.52 -2.41
N LYS A 14 36.95 -2.32 -1.58
CA LYS A 14 37.49 -2.76 -0.29
C LYS A 14 38.76 -3.58 -0.46
N LYS A 15 38.78 -4.53 -1.40
CA LYS A 15 40.00 -5.31 -1.71
C LYS A 15 41.13 -4.41 -2.20
N VAL A 16 40.85 -3.41 -3.03
CA VAL A 16 41.84 -2.42 -3.46
C VAL A 16 42.38 -1.63 -2.26
N LYS A 17 41.50 -1.19 -1.34
CA LYS A 17 41.90 -0.51 -0.11
C LYS A 17 42.81 -1.38 0.77
N ASP A 18 42.47 -2.66 0.93
CA ASP A 18 43.26 -3.60 1.74
C ASP A 18 44.65 -3.84 1.11
N ILE A 19 44.74 -3.88 -0.23
CA ILE A 19 46.02 -3.96 -0.95
C ILE A 19 46.85 -2.68 -0.74
N ILE A 20 46.24 -1.50 -0.87
CA ILE A 20 46.93 -0.21 -0.68
C ILE A 20 47.49 -0.10 0.74
N LYS A 21 46.73 -0.52 1.76
CA LYS A 21 47.19 -0.55 3.16
C LYS A 21 48.38 -1.49 3.36
N GLY A 22 48.32 -2.71 2.79
CA GLY A 22 49.44 -3.64 2.84
C GLY A 22 50.71 -3.12 2.16
N LEU A 23 50.57 -2.27 1.12
CA LEU A 23 51.70 -1.58 0.48
C LEU A 23 52.22 -0.41 1.33
N ALA A 24 51.36 0.30 2.05
CA ALA A 24 51.74 1.39 2.95
C ALA A 24 52.59 0.91 4.14
N ASP A 25 52.34 -0.32 4.61
CA ASP A 25 53.09 -0.93 5.72
C ASP A 25 54.52 -1.35 5.33
N LEU A 26 54.81 -1.47 4.03
CA LEU A 26 56.17 -1.68 3.55
C LEU A 26 56.94 -0.36 3.62
N LYS A 27 58.17 -0.37 4.16
CA LYS A 27 59.08 0.80 4.24
C LYS A 27 59.49 1.29 2.83
N LEU A 28 58.58 1.94 2.14
CA LEU A 28 58.76 2.51 0.82
C LEU A 28 59.30 3.94 0.92
N GLU A 29 59.89 4.42 -0.17
CA GLU A 29 60.34 5.81 -0.26
C GLU A 29 59.16 6.80 -0.08
N THR A 30 59.48 7.98 0.45
CA THR A 30 58.51 9.05 0.79
C THR A 30 57.61 9.44 -0.38
N THR A 31 58.13 9.45 -1.61
CA THR A 31 57.38 9.75 -2.84
C THR A 31 56.31 8.69 -3.14
N THR A 32 56.58 7.43 -2.82
CA THR A 32 55.65 6.31 -3.01
C THR A 32 54.57 6.32 -1.94
N MET A 33 54.93 6.63 -0.69
CA MET A 33 53.97 6.82 0.40
C MET A 33 52.97 7.95 0.12
N ALA A 34 53.41 9.05 -0.48
CA ALA A 34 52.52 10.14 -0.88
C ALA A 34 51.46 9.68 -1.90
N ARG A 35 51.87 8.87 -2.91
CA ARG A 35 50.94 8.33 -3.92
C ARG A 35 49.98 7.29 -3.34
N ILE A 36 50.46 6.46 -2.42
CA ILE A 36 49.64 5.47 -1.70
C ILE A 36 48.56 6.18 -0.88
N ASN A 37 48.91 7.24 -0.13
CA ASN A 37 47.95 8.00 0.67
C ASN A 37 46.89 8.69 -0.21
N MET A 38 47.28 9.22 -1.38
CA MET A 38 46.31 9.76 -2.34
C MET A 38 45.33 8.68 -2.84
N ALA A 39 45.85 7.51 -3.23
CA ALA A 39 45.02 6.40 -3.68
C ALA A 39 44.10 5.88 -2.57
N GLU A 40 44.56 5.82 -1.32
CA GLU A 40 43.71 5.45 -0.18
C GLU A 40 42.58 6.46 0.02
N LYS A 41 42.87 7.75 -0.12
CA LYS A 41 41.88 8.81 0.00
C LYS A 41 40.80 8.70 -1.09
N GLU A 42 41.19 8.54 -2.34
CA GLU A 42 40.25 8.37 -3.46
C GLU A 42 39.37 7.13 -3.28
N VAL A 43 39.97 6.00 -2.86
CA VAL A 43 39.20 4.77 -2.59
C VAL A 43 38.26 4.97 -1.40
N ALA A 44 38.66 5.71 -0.37
CA ALA A 44 37.79 6.02 0.76
C ALA A 44 36.59 6.89 0.35
N GLU A 45 36.80 7.92 -0.48
CA GLU A 45 35.74 8.78 -1.02
C GLU A 45 34.77 7.99 -1.92
N ALA A 46 35.29 7.07 -2.74
CA ALA A 46 34.48 6.20 -3.57
C ALA A 46 33.64 5.22 -2.72
N LEU A 47 34.20 4.67 -1.64
CA LEU A 47 33.47 3.81 -0.72
C LEU A 47 32.35 4.56 0.00
N ASP A 48 32.61 5.80 0.45
CA ASP A 48 31.60 6.65 1.09
C ASP A 48 30.44 6.96 0.14
N SER A 49 30.76 7.33 -1.10
CA SER A 49 29.74 7.57 -2.15
C SER A 49 28.88 6.32 -2.40
N ILE A 50 29.48 5.14 -2.40
CA ILE A 50 28.75 3.87 -2.57
C ILE A 50 27.83 3.58 -1.38
N PHE A 51 28.25 3.90 -0.15
CA PHE A 51 27.39 3.76 1.01
C PHE A 51 26.16 4.67 0.92
N GLN A 52 26.35 5.93 0.55
CA GLN A 52 25.25 6.87 0.35
C GLN A 52 24.28 6.40 -0.75
N LEU A 53 24.81 5.92 -1.89
CA LEU A 53 24.00 5.37 -2.97
C LEU A 53 23.21 4.13 -2.53
N ARG A 54 23.81 3.27 -1.71
CA ARG A 54 23.15 2.08 -1.17
C ARG A 54 21.98 2.48 -0.27
N GLU A 55 22.19 3.41 0.66
CA GLU A 55 21.15 3.91 1.55
C GLU A 55 19.98 4.52 0.76
N GLU A 56 20.29 5.36 -0.22
CA GLU A 56 19.29 5.99 -1.08
C GLU A 56 18.48 4.96 -1.89
N LEU A 57 19.14 3.92 -2.41
CA LEU A 57 18.43 2.84 -3.10
C LEU A 57 17.54 2.03 -2.17
N PHE A 58 17.96 1.77 -0.93
CA PHE A 58 17.08 1.13 0.05
C PHE A 58 15.86 1.99 0.36
N ARG A 59 16.06 3.29 0.52
CA ARG A 59 14.96 4.26 0.74
C ARG A 59 13.97 4.25 -0.42
N LEU A 60 14.47 4.43 -1.65
CA LEU A 60 13.65 4.43 -2.86
C LEU A 60 12.95 3.08 -3.09
N GLN A 61 13.60 1.96 -2.80
CA GLN A 61 12.99 0.64 -2.94
C GLN A 61 11.87 0.44 -1.92
N SER A 62 12.06 0.87 -0.66
CA SER A 62 11.01 0.84 0.36
C SER A 62 9.81 1.67 -0.07
N GLU A 63 10.05 2.93 -0.45
CA GLU A 63 9.00 3.84 -0.92
C GLU A 63 8.27 3.29 -2.15
N ASN A 64 9.00 2.70 -3.11
CA ASN A 64 8.38 2.08 -4.27
C ASN A 64 7.48 0.89 -3.89
N ASN A 65 7.90 0.07 -2.93
CA ASN A 65 7.10 -1.04 -2.44
C ASN A 65 5.83 -0.54 -1.73
N ASP A 66 5.96 0.46 -0.86
CA ASP A 66 4.84 1.05 -0.11
C ASP A 66 3.82 1.70 -1.06
N LEU A 67 4.30 2.41 -2.08
CA LEU A 67 3.47 2.99 -3.13
C LEU A 67 2.78 1.92 -3.97
N ARG A 68 3.50 0.86 -4.38
CA ARG A 68 2.92 -0.27 -5.12
C ARG A 68 1.84 -0.99 -4.31
N GLN A 69 2.06 -1.18 -3.02
CA GLN A 69 1.08 -1.77 -2.13
C GLN A 69 -0.16 -0.88 -2.02
N SER A 70 0.03 0.42 -1.81
CA SER A 70 -1.06 1.40 -1.73
C SER A 70 -1.88 1.48 -3.03
N ILE A 71 -1.24 1.37 -4.19
CA ILE A 71 -1.92 1.30 -5.50
C ILE A 71 -2.71 0.01 -5.60
N LYS A 72 -2.10 -1.14 -5.27
CA LYS A 72 -2.79 -2.43 -5.32
C LYS A 72 -4.03 -2.47 -4.44
N GLU A 73 -3.96 -1.93 -3.22
CA GLU A 73 -5.11 -1.84 -2.31
C GLU A 73 -6.24 -0.97 -2.86
N ARG A 74 -5.91 0.08 -3.63
CA ARG A 74 -6.90 0.89 -4.35
C ARG A 74 -7.50 0.13 -5.52
N ASP A 75 -6.69 -0.48 -6.37
CA ASP A 75 -7.14 -1.23 -7.54
C ASP A 75 -8.03 -2.41 -7.13
N ASP A 76 -7.67 -3.12 -6.05
CA ASP A 76 -8.46 -4.24 -5.52
C ASP A 76 -9.79 -3.73 -4.92
N TRP A 77 -9.82 -2.53 -4.36
CA TRP A 77 -11.07 -1.89 -3.92
C TRP A 77 -11.96 -1.49 -5.09
N ASP A 78 -11.40 -0.86 -6.11
CA ASP A 78 -12.15 -0.40 -7.28
C ASP A 78 -12.75 -1.59 -8.05
N LYS A 79 -11.98 -2.68 -8.22
CA LYS A 79 -12.50 -3.95 -8.78
C LYS A 79 -13.64 -4.53 -7.95
N ARG A 80 -13.55 -4.47 -6.63
CA ARG A 80 -14.65 -4.93 -5.77
C ARG A 80 -15.89 -4.05 -5.93
N LEU A 81 -15.72 -2.75 -6.21
CA LEU A 81 -16.84 -1.82 -6.41
C LEU A 81 -17.46 -1.96 -7.82
N GLU A 82 -16.71 -2.41 -8.83
CA GLU A 82 -17.23 -2.67 -10.19
C GLU A 82 -18.40 -3.66 -10.19
N ASP A 83 -18.40 -4.62 -9.26
CA ASP A 83 -19.48 -5.60 -9.05
C ASP A 83 -20.75 -5.01 -8.41
N TYR A 84 -20.74 -3.72 -8.08
CA TYR A 84 -21.88 -3.02 -7.51
C TYR A 84 -22.36 -1.88 -8.41
N GLU A 85 -23.64 -1.56 -8.29
CA GLU A 85 -24.26 -0.41 -8.93
C GLU A 85 -25.02 0.42 -7.92
N LEU A 86 -24.98 1.74 -8.07
CA LEU A 86 -25.76 2.65 -7.25
C LEU A 86 -27.21 2.63 -7.76
N VAL A 87 -28.13 2.19 -6.92
CA VAL A 87 -29.55 2.07 -7.27
C VAL A 87 -30.42 2.80 -6.25
N GLU A 88 -31.53 3.34 -6.75
CA GLU A 88 -32.62 3.79 -5.90
C GLU A 88 -33.54 2.60 -5.61
N THR A 89 -33.80 2.36 -4.33
CA THR A 89 -34.63 1.24 -3.88
C THR A 89 -36.10 1.60 -3.82
N ASP A 90 -36.96 0.60 -3.74
CA ASP A 90 -38.42 0.78 -3.65
C ASP A 90 -38.87 1.62 -2.44
N GLY A 91 -38.08 1.65 -1.36
CA GLY A 91 -38.31 2.52 -0.19
C GLY A 91 -37.71 3.93 -0.31
N GLY A 92 -37.12 4.29 -1.46
CA GLY A 92 -36.54 5.60 -1.75
C GLY A 92 -35.11 5.80 -1.22
N ALA A 93 -34.46 4.74 -0.72
CA ALA A 93 -33.05 4.82 -0.31
C ALA A 93 -32.10 4.60 -1.48
N ILE A 94 -31.02 5.40 -1.54
CA ILE A 94 -29.91 5.24 -2.49
C ILE A 94 -28.86 4.35 -1.85
N VAL A 95 -28.59 3.18 -2.45
CA VAL A 95 -27.65 2.18 -1.93
C VAL A 95 -26.91 1.50 -3.07
N TYR A 96 -25.78 0.86 -2.76
CA TYR A 96 -25.07 0.03 -3.74
C TYR A 96 -25.66 -1.38 -3.75
N GLN A 97 -26.09 -1.88 -4.90
CA GLN A 97 -26.61 -3.23 -5.08
C GLN A 97 -25.62 -4.11 -5.84
N SER A 98 -25.46 -5.36 -5.41
CA SER A 98 -24.62 -6.35 -6.09
C SER A 98 -25.21 -6.72 -7.47
N LYS A 99 -24.39 -6.61 -8.53
CA LYS A 99 -24.75 -7.02 -9.89
C LYS A 99 -24.74 -8.55 -10.05
N SER A 100 -23.88 -9.23 -9.30
CA SER A 100 -23.65 -10.67 -9.39
C SER A 100 -23.97 -11.39 -8.07
N GLY A 101 -24.55 -12.59 -8.18
CA GLY A 101 -24.84 -13.45 -7.03
C GLY A 101 -26.15 -13.12 -6.27
N LEU A 102 -26.13 -13.33 -4.96
CA LEU A 102 -27.28 -13.08 -4.09
C LEU A 102 -27.51 -11.58 -3.96
N LYS A 103 -28.75 -11.10 -4.17
CA LYS A 103 -29.08 -9.68 -4.03
C LYS A 103 -28.81 -9.20 -2.61
N HIS A 104 -27.82 -8.34 -2.44
CA HIS A 104 -27.53 -7.65 -1.20
C HIS A 104 -27.19 -6.18 -1.48
N PHE A 105 -27.28 -5.37 -0.42
CA PHE A 105 -27.09 -3.93 -0.50
C PHE A 105 -25.94 -3.49 0.40
N LEU A 106 -25.15 -2.52 -0.05
CA LEU A 106 -24.07 -1.91 0.71
C LEU A 106 -24.41 -0.45 1.05
N CYS A 107 -23.90 0.00 2.19
CA CYS A 107 -24.03 1.38 2.64
C CYS A 107 -23.17 2.34 1.81
N PRO A 108 -23.74 3.39 1.18
CA PRO A 108 -22.95 4.35 0.40
C PRO A 108 -21.91 5.11 1.25
N GLY A 109 -22.27 5.50 2.47
CA GLY A 109 -21.35 6.23 3.36
C GLY A 109 -20.18 5.39 3.89
N CYS A 110 -20.30 4.05 3.88
CA CYS A 110 -19.19 3.17 4.22
C CYS A 110 -18.28 2.92 3.01
N ILE A 111 -18.86 2.85 1.80
CA ILE A 111 -18.08 2.73 0.56
C ILE A 111 -17.13 3.91 0.37
N GLU A 112 -17.55 5.13 0.69
CA GLU A 112 -16.67 6.31 0.65
C GLU A 112 -15.44 6.18 1.58
N LYS A 113 -15.58 5.42 2.67
CA LYS A 113 -14.49 5.12 3.62
C LYS A 113 -13.68 3.88 3.23
N LYS A 114 -13.93 3.31 2.05
CA LYS A 114 -13.36 2.04 1.57
C LYS A 114 -13.72 0.83 2.45
N GLU A 115 -14.91 0.85 3.04
CA GLU A 115 -15.44 -0.25 3.83
C GLU A 115 -16.73 -0.79 3.21
N ALA A 116 -16.76 -2.09 2.93
CA ALA A 116 -17.92 -2.77 2.36
C ALA A 116 -18.74 -3.43 3.48
N HIS A 117 -19.75 -2.72 3.97
CA HIS A 117 -20.69 -3.24 4.97
C HIS A 117 -22.03 -3.59 4.33
N ILE A 118 -22.41 -4.87 4.43
CA ILE A 118 -23.71 -5.36 3.94
C ILE A 118 -24.81 -4.89 4.88
N LEU A 119 -25.81 -4.22 4.32
CA LEU A 119 -27.00 -3.75 5.02
C LEU A 119 -27.80 -4.95 5.55
N GLN A 120 -28.11 -4.93 6.84
CA GLN A 120 -28.84 -5.97 7.54
C GLN A 120 -30.32 -5.58 7.65
N ASP A 121 -31.23 -6.52 7.37
CA ASP A 121 -32.67 -6.29 7.49
C ASP A 121 -33.07 -6.15 8.97
N CYS A 122 -33.71 -5.02 9.33
CA CYS A 122 -34.19 -4.77 10.70
C CYS A 122 -35.42 -5.61 11.05
N ARG A 123 -36.02 -6.31 10.08
CA ARG A 123 -37.26 -7.07 10.18
C ARG A 123 -38.43 -6.24 10.73
N ASP A 124 -38.44 -4.95 10.41
CA ASP A 124 -39.52 -4.04 10.78
C ASP A 124 -40.60 -3.99 9.71
N THR A 125 -41.76 -3.42 10.05
CA THR A 125 -42.86 -3.19 9.10
C THR A 125 -42.56 -2.05 8.12
N ALA A 126 -41.52 -1.26 8.40
CA ALA A 126 -41.10 -0.11 7.62
C ALA A 126 -40.23 -0.48 6.42
N GLY A 127 -39.69 -1.71 6.38
CA GLY A 127 -38.78 -2.14 5.31
C GLY A 127 -37.36 -1.61 5.48
N GLY A 128 -36.99 -1.28 6.72
CA GLY A 128 -35.73 -0.69 7.12
C GLY A 128 -34.58 -1.71 7.13
N PHE A 129 -33.42 -1.25 6.67
CA PHE A 129 -32.17 -1.97 6.75
C PHE A 129 -31.15 -1.10 7.49
N HIS A 130 -30.34 -1.69 8.36
CA HIS A 130 -29.29 -0.98 9.07
C HIS A 130 -27.90 -1.37 8.57
N CYS A 131 -27.00 -0.38 8.54
CA CYS A 131 -25.58 -0.63 8.33
C CYS A 131 -24.90 -0.98 9.67
N PRO A 132 -24.14 -2.09 9.78
CA PRO A 132 -23.38 -2.41 10.99
C PRO A 132 -22.19 -1.48 11.24
N GLY A 133 -21.65 -0.82 10.21
CA GLY A 133 -20.50 0.07 10.36
C GLY A 133 -20.86 1.47 10.83
N CYS A 134 -21.84 2.13 10.18
CA CYS A 134 -22.22 3.51 10.50
C CYS A 134 -23.52 3.64 11.29
N HIS A 135 -24.22 2.53 11.57
CA HIS A 135 -25.52 2.49 12.26
C HIS A 135 -26.64 3.30 11.61
N TYR A 136 -26.46 3.75 10.37
CA TYR A 136 -27.50 4.44 9.62
C TYR A 136 -28.56 3.45 9.12
N SER A 137 -29.81 3.90 9.09
CA SER A 137 -30.95 3.12 8.63
C SER A 137 -31.41 3.59 7.26
N PHE A 138 -31.71 2.65 6.37
CA PHE A 138 -32.11 2.87 4.99
C PHE A 138 -33.44 2.16 4.74
N ASN A 139 -34.42 2.86 4.19
CA ASN A 139 -35.70 2.27 3.81
C ASN A 139 -35.54 1.64 2.42
N ILE A 140 -35.29 0.34 2.37
CA ILE A 140 -35.04 -0.38 1.10
C ILE A 140 -36.33 -0.96 0.54
N LYS A 141 -37.16 -1.56 1.39
CA LYS A 141 -38.47 -2.09 1.01
C LYS A 141 -39.53 -1.01 1.21
N ARG A 142 -40.60 -1.03 0.42
CA ARG A 142 -41.77 -0.20 0.71
C ARG A 142 -42.33 -0.57 2.08
N PRO A 143 -42.68 0.42 2.92
CA PRO A 143 -43.41 0.13 4.15
C PRO A 143 -44.71 -0.59 3.76
N MET A 144 -44.96 -1.74 4.38
CA MET A 144 -46.27 -2.37 4.21
C MET A 144 -47.29 -1.40 4.82
N GLY A 145 -48.32 -1.05 4.05
CA GLY A 145 -49.48 -0.32 4.56
C GLY A 145 -50.07 -1.01 5.80
N PRO A 146 -50.93 -0.33 6.56
CA PRO A 146 -51.44 -0.85 7.83
C PRO A 146 -51.98 -2.27 7.64
N ILE A 147 -51.46 -3.20 8.44
CA ILE A 147 -51.97 -4.57 8.51
C ILE A 147 -53.46 -4.46 8.86
N PRO A 148 -54.40 -4.95 8.03
CA PRO A 148 -55.81 -4.90 8.36
C PRO A 148 -56.03 -5.64 9.69
N PRO A 149 -56.84 -5.11 10.62
CA PRO A 149 -57.05 -5.74 11.90
C PRO A 149 -57.59 -7.15 11.69
N VAL A 150 -56.92 -8.13 12.31
CA VAL A 150 -57.41 -9.50 12.38
C VAL A 150 -58.62 -9.49 13.30
N PHE A 151 -59.83 -9.40 12.74
CA PHE A 151 -61.05 -9.61 13.49
C PHE A 151 -61.05 -11.06 13.97
N ARG A 152 -60.98 -11.23 15.29
CA ARG A 152 -61.03 -12.52 15.98
C ARG A 152 -62.44 -12.73 16.56
#